data_AF-A0A316KAS8-F1
#
_entry.id   AF-A0A316KAS8-F1
#
_cell.length_a   1.000
_cell.length_b   1.000
_cell.length_c   1.000
_cell.angle_alpha   90.00
_cell.angle_beta   90.00
_cell.angle_gamma   90.00
#
_symmetry.space_group_name_H-M   'P 1'
#
loop_
_entity.id
_entity.type
_entity.pdbx_description
1 polymer ?
#
loop_
_entity_poly.entity_id
_entity_poly.type
_entity_poly.pdbx_seq_one_letter_code
_entity_poly.pdbx_strand_id
1 'polypeptide(L)'
;MLGLFVWNWSLYFILLFYLLDLTAREVLTHFKTREIYRAQGLKNTQKWQRKGLLSGVLFVTVVAIIHAAVLWMNRDIHFPNEIVSFLKYEELGIQQGYILLPLITYAAYAQYRMSFLIPGKARNVLMDSLWKQHFIALGLIGAGAILAAMIGTFVVLPDEITVCAIVVGAGAYSFFLEKI
;
A
#
# COMPACT_ATOMS: atom_id res chain seq x y z
N MET A 1 2.22 -9.02 -11.89
CA MET A 1 2.51 -9.67 -13.19
C MET A 1 1.50 -10.77 -13.48
N LEU A 2 1.34 -11.78 -12.61
CA LEU A 2 0.39 -12.89 -12.86
C LEU A 2 -1.06 -12.41 -13.06
N GLY A 3 -1.55 -11.44 -12.28
CA GLY A 3 -2.92 -10.92 -12.46
C GLY A 3 -3.20 -10.33 -13.85
N LEU A 4 -2.23 -9.64 -14.46
CA LEU A 4 -2.38 -9.10 -15.81
C LEU A 4 -2.25 -10.22 -16.86
N PHE A 5 -1.18 -11.02 -16.80
CA PHE A 5 -0.84 -11.99 -17.85
C PHE A 5 -1.65 -13.29 -17.79
N VAL A 6 -2.13 -13.71 -16.63
CA VAL A 6 -2.86 -14.98 -16.43
C VAL A 6 -4.34 -14.74 -16.24
N TRP A 7 -4.73 -13.62 -15.60
CA TRP A 7 -6.11 -13.36 -15.20
C TRP A 7 -6.74 -12.14 -15.88
N ASN A 8 -6.05 -11.51 -16.84
CA ASN A 8 -6.52 -10.33 -17.61
C ASN A 8 -7.09 -9.21 -16.71
N TRP A 9 -6.48 -9.00 -15.55
CA TRP A 9 -6.90 -7.94 -14.65
C TRP A 9 -6.77 -6.58 -15.32
N SER A 10 -7.80 -5.75 -15.16
CA SER A 10 -7.72 -4.35 -15.55
C SER A 10 -6.66 -3.63 -14.71
N LEU A 11 -6.10 -2.55 -15.26
CA LEU A 11 -5.14 -1.71 -14.55
C LEU A 11 -5.69 -1.22 -13.21
N TYR A 12 -6.99 -0.90 -13.17
CA TYR A 12 -7.67 -0.47 -11.95
C TYR A 12 -7.77 -1.59 -10.89
N PHE A 13 -7.95 -2.85 -11.28
CA PHE A 13 -7.93 -3.99 -10.35
C PHE A 13 -6.57 -4.16 -9.67
N ILE A 14 -5.49 -3.99 -10.42
CA ILE A 14 -4.12 -4.04 -9.89
C ILE A 14 -3.88 -2.89 -8.91
N LEU A 15 -4.41 -1.71 -9.25
CA LEU A 15 -4.32 -0.53 -8.40
C LEU A 15 -5.15 -0.68 -7.11
N LEU A 16 -6.35 -1.28 -7.18
CA LEU A 16 -7.15 -1.64 -6.00
C LEU A 16 -6.43 -2.64 -5.10
N PHE A 17 -5.79 -3.66 -5.67
CA PHE A 17 -4.95 -4.59 -4.92
C PHE A 17 -3.82 -3.85 -4.19
N TYR A 18 -3.14 -2.92 -4.88
CA TYR A 18 -2.08 -2.13 -4.28
C TYR A 18 -2.59 -1.20 -3.16
N LEU A 19 -3.78 -0.62 -3.32
CA LEU A 19 -4.44 0.18 -2.28
C LEU A 19 -4.80 -0.67 -1.04
N LEU A 20 -5.24 -1.91 -1.23
CA LEU A 20 -5.47 -2.85 -0.13
C LEU A 20 -4.17 -3.20 0.59
N ASP A 21 -3.08 -3.47 -0.13
CA ASP A 21 -1.76 -3.71 0.46
C ASP A 21 -1.25 -2.49 1.24
N LEU A 22 -1.42 -1.28 0.67
CA LEU A 22 -1.03 -0.03 1.32
C LEU A 22 -1.83 0.17 2.62
N THR A 23 -3.13 -0.14 2.61
CA THR A 23 -3.99 -0.08 3.80
C THR A 23 -3.52 -1.06 4.87
N ALA A 24 -3.17 -2.29 4.48
CA ALA A 24 -2.65 -3.30 5.39
C ALA A 24 -1.32 -2.83 6.04
N ARG A 25 -0.43 -2.20 5.26
CA ARG A 25 0.83 -1.63 5.76
C ARG A 25 0.61 -0.47 6.73
N GLU A 26 -0.35 0.41 6.44
CA GLU A 26 -0.72 1.50 7.35
C GLU A 26 -1.15 0.93 8.70
N VAL A 27 -2.11 0.01 8.69
CA VAL A 27 -2.63 -0.65 9.88
C VAL A 27 -1.52 -1.35 10.67
N LEU A 28 -0.65 -2.11 9.99
CA LEU A 28 0.50 -2.76 10.61
C LEU A 28 1.49 -1.77 11.23
N THR A 29 1.68 -0.60 10.65
CA THR A 29 2.57 0.45 11.19
C THR A 29 2.02 0.96 12.52
N HIS A 30 0.69 1.15 12.62
CA HIS A 30 0.02 1.47 13.89
C HIS A 30 0.17 0.35 14.92
N PHE A 31 0.07 -0.92 14.53
CA PHE A 31 0.31 -2.06 15.43
C PHE A 31 1.77 -2.16 15.88
N LYS A 32 2.74 -2.02 14.98
CA LYS A 32 4.19 -2.00 15.27
C LYS A 32 4.50 -0.93 16.30
N THR A 33 4.02 0.29 16.09
CA THR A 33 4.28 1.41 16.99
C THR A 33 3.70 1.17 18.37
N ARG A 34 2.46 0.66 18.47
CA ARG A 34 1.85 0.27 19.76
C ARG A 34 2.70 -0.75 20.53
N GLU A 35 3.23 -1.76 19.84
CA GLU A 35 4.06 -2.80 20.47
C GLU A 35 5.43 -2.27 20.93
N ILE A 36 6.05 -1.33 20.20
CA ILE A 36 7.28 -0.64 20.64
C ILE A 36 7.03 0.14 21.94
N TYR A 37 5.93 0.90 22.00
CA TYR A 37 5.59 1.67 23.21
C TYR A 37 5.39 0.75 24.43
N ARG A 38 4.73 -0.40 24.22
CA ARG A 38 4.54 -1.40 25.26
C ARG A 38 5.86 -2.04 25.71
N ALA A 39 6.73 -2.40 24.77
CA ALA A 39 8.00 -3.07 25.05
C ALA A 39 9.05 -2.14 25.69
N GLN A 40 9.05 -0.85 25.34
CA GLN A 40 10.02 0.15 25.83
C GLN A 40 9.49 0.97 27.03
N GLY A 41 8.24 0.79 27.45
CA GLY A 41 7.66 1.49 28.60
C GLY A 41 7.57 3.00 28.45
N LEU A 42 7.55 3.50 27.21
CA LEU A 42 7.53 4.94 26.91
C LEU A 42 6.20 5.57 27.34
N LYS A 43 6.23 6.50 28.31
CA LYS A 43 5.02 7.20 28.81
C LYS A 43 4.47 8.29 27.86
N ASN A 44 5.18 8.62 26.78
CA ASN A 44 4.84 9.74 25.90
C ASN A 44 3.89 9.33 24.76
N THR A 45 2.70 8.85 25.11
CA THR A 45 1.65 8.39 24.18
C THR A 45 1.10 9.51 23.28
N GLN A 46 1.22 10.77 23.70
CA GLN A 46 0.70 11.93 22.98
C GLN A 46 1.45 12.21 21.66
N LYS A 47 2.79 12.03 21.63
CA LYS A 47 3.58 12.16 20.39
C LYS A 47 3.24 11.05 19.37
N TRP A 48 2.89 9.86 19.84
CA TRP A 48 2.45 8.75 19.00
C TRP A 48 1.10 9.02 18.34
N GLN A 49 0.10 9.45 19.11
CA GLN A 49 -1.23 9.74 18.55
C GLN A 49 -1.17 10.84 17.48
N ARG A 50 -0.33 11.88 17.69
CA ARG A 50 -0.15 12.94 16.70
C ARG A 50 0.57 12.47 15.43
N LYS A 51 1.62 11.64 15.54
CA LYS A 51 2.29 11.07 14.37
C LYS A 51 1.41 10.06 13.64
N GLY A 52 0.64 9.27 14.37
CA GLY A 52 -0.35 8.35 13.80
C GLY A 52 -1.50 9.07 13.09
N LEU A 53 -2.02 10.15 13.66
CA LEU A 53 -3.01 10.99 12.99
C LEU A 53 -2.45 11.63 11.72
N LEU A 54 -1.22 12.16 11.77
CA LEU A 54 -0.55 12.74 10.61
C LEU A 54 -0.35 11.70 9.50
N SER A 55 -0.02 10.46 9.87
CA SER A 55 0.08 9.32 8.95
C SER A 55 -1.24 9.00 8.29
N GLY A 56 -2.32 8.88 9.07
CA GLY A 56 -3.66 8.65 8.53
C GLY A 56 -4.10 9.75 7.56
N VAL A 57 -3.84 11.02 7.89
CA VAL A 57 -4.14 12.15 7.01
C VAL A 57 -3.32 12.08 5.72
N LEU A 58 -2.02 11.80 5.81
CA LEU A 58 -1.16 11.65 4.64
C LEU A 58 -1.56 10.45 3.78
N PHE A 59 -1.90 9.32 4.38
CA PHE A 59 -2.41 8.14 3.69
C PHE A 59 -3.70 8.45 2.93
N VAL A 60 -4.69 9.09 3.58
CA VAL A 60 -5.93 9.50 2.92
C VAL A 60 -5.65 10.47 1.76
N THR A 61 -4.70 11.40 1.95
CA THR A 61 -4.28 12.33 0.90
C THR A 61 -3.67 11.59 -0.29
N VAL A 62 -2.78 10.62 -0.05
CA VAL A 62 -2.18 9.78 -1.11
C VAL A 62 -3.24 8.97 -1.83
N VAL A 63 -4.16 8.34 -1.10
CA VAL A 63 -5.28 7.60 -1.70
C VAL A 63 -6.14 8.52 -2.57
N ALA A 64 -6.45 9.74 -2.12
CA ALA A 64 -7.20 10.72 -2.89
C ALA A 64 -6.45 11.14 -4.16
N ILE A 65 -5.13 11.37 -4.08
CA ILE A 65 -4.29 11.69 -5.24
C ILE A 65 -4.31 10.54 -6.26
N ILE A 66 -4.22 9.30 -5.81
CA ILE A 66 -4.27 8.12 -6.68
C ILE A 66 -5.63 8.04 -7.40
N HIS A 67 -6.74 8.21 -6.68
CA HIS A 67 -8.07 8.20 -7.30
C HIS A 67 -8.26 9.39 -8.27
N ALA A 68 -7.75 10.57 -7.92
CA ALA A 68 -7.78 11.73 -8.81
C ALA A 68 -6.95 11.51 -10.08
N ALA A 69 -5.77 10.89 -9.97
CA ALA A 69 -4.93 10.52 -11.11
C ALA A 69 -5.65 9.55 -12.05
N VAL A 70 -6.35 8.55 -11.49
CA VAL A 70 -7.13 7.59 -12.25
C VAL A 70 -8.32 8.25 -12.97
N LEU A 71 -9.08 9.12 -12.29
CA LEU A 71 -10.16 9.90 -12.92
C LEU A 71 -9.66 10.80 -14.05
N TRP A 72 -8.46 11.34 -13.88
CA TRP A 72 -7.85 12.20 -14.89
C TRP A 72 -7.48 11.41 -16.16
N MET A 73 -6.98 10.18 -16.00
CA MET A 73 -6.62 9.32 -17.12
C MET A 73 -7.84 8.65 -17.77
N ASN A 74 -8.84 8.27 -16.98
CA ASN A 74 -10.04 7.57 -17.44
C ASN A 74 -11.29 8.21 -16.84
N ARG A 75 -11.95 9.06 -17.63
CA ARG A 75 -13.08 9.90 -17.19
C ARG A 75 -14.38 9.14 -16.89
N ASP A 76 -14.54 7.92 -17.40
CA ASP A 76 -15.78 7.13 -17.29
C ASP A 76 -15.77 6.08 -16.14
N ILE A 77 -14.80 6.14 -15.23
CA ILE A 77 -14.68 5.13 -14.16
C ILE A 77 -15.72 5.36 -13.05
N HIS A 78 -16.56 4.34 -12.83
CA HIS A 78 -17.45 4.24 -11.68
C HIS A 78 -16.82 3.44 -10.54
N PHE A 79 -16.10 4.12 -9.64
CA PHE A 79 -15.35 3.49 -8.56
C PHE A 79 -16.10 2.44 -7.71
N PRO A 80 -17.33 2.69 -7.23
CA PRO A 80 -18.00 1.71 -6.38
C PRO A 80 -18.31 0.40 -7.12
N ASN A 81 -18.65 0.51 -8.42
CA ASN A 81 -18.93 -0.65 -9.26
C ASN A 81 -17.65 -1.46 -9.49
N GLU A 82 -16.54 -0.80 -9.80
CA GLU A 82 -15.26 -1.44 -9.98
C GLU A 82 -14.75 -2.16 -8.71
N ILE A 83 -14.93 -1.57 -7.53
CA ILE A 83 -14.56 -2.20 -6.25
C ILE A 83 -15.38 -3.47 -6.01
N VAL A 84 -16.69 -3.42 -6.26
CA VAL A 84 -17.57 -4.58 -6.12
C VAL A 84 -17.23 -5.64 -7.16
N SER A 85 -16.96 -5.25 -8.40
CA SER A 85 -16.52 -6.13 -9.48
C SER A 85 -15.19 -6.80 -9.15
N PHE A 86 -14.25 -6.07 -8.56
CA PHE A 86 -12.96 -6.62 -8.11
C PHE A 86 -13.13 -7.70 -7.03
N LEU A 87 -13.99 -7.44 -6.03
CA LEU A 87 -14.23 -8.41 -4.95
C LEU A 87 -15.01 -9.64 -5.42
N LYS A 88 -15.94 -9.46 -6.35
CA LYS A 88 -16.76 -10.53 -6.92
C LYS A 88 -16.14 -11.21 -8.13
N TYR A 89 -14.98 -10.75 -8.60
CA TYR A 89 -14.31 -11.31 -9.76
C TYR A 89 -14.09 -12.80 -9.52
N GLU A 90 -14.62 -13.66 -10.39
CA GLU A 90 -14.49 -15.10 -10.20
C GLU A 90 -13.20 -15.60 -10.82
N GLU A 91 -12.29 -16.04 -9.97
CA GLU A 91 -11.08 -16.73 -10.38
C GLU A 91 -11.23 -18.21 -10.04
N LEU A 92 -11.07 -19.08 -11.03
CA LEU A 92 -11.14 -20.54 -10.84
C LEU A 92 -12.48 -21.02 -10.22
N GLY A 93 -13.57 -20.27 -10.44
CA GLY A 93 -14.91 -20.57 -9.92
C GLY A 93 -15.16 -20.09 -8.47
N ILE A 94 -14.23 -19.33 -7.88
CA ILE A 94 -14.37 -18.73 -6.55
C ILE A 94 -14.24 -17.21 -6.66
N GLN A 95 -15.08 -16.46 -5.94
CA GLN A 95 -14.94 -15.00 -5.90
C GLN A 95 -13.62 -14.62 -5.23
N GLN A 96 -12.81 -13.87 -5.95
CA GLN A 96 -11.46 -13.44 -5.60
C GLN A 96 -11.41 -12.83 -4.20
N GLY A 97 -12.40 -12.01 -3.82
CA GLY A 97 -12.47 -11.38 -2.51
C GLY A 97 -12.38 -12.36 -1.34
N TYR A 98 -12.93 -13.57 -1.46
CA TYR A 98 -12.88 -14.58 -0.40
C TYR A 98 -11.49 -15.17 -0.19
N ILE A 99 -10.69 -15.26 -1.25
CA ILE A 99 -9.32 -15.77 -1.17
C ILE A 99 -8.36 -14.64 -0.82
N LEU A 100 -8.53 -13.51 -1.50
CA LEU A 100 -7.62 -12.38 -1.48
C LEU A 100 -7.59 -11.68 -0.12
N LEU A 101 -8.75 -11.40 0.49
CA LEU A 101 -8.80 -10.67 1.77
C LEU A 101 -8.13 -11.46 2.92
N PRO A 102 -8.42 -12.75 3.13
CA PRO A 102 -7.70 -13.57 4.10
C PRO A 102 -6.22 -13.69 3.77
N LEU A 103 -5.86 -13.82 2.50
CA LEU A 103 -4.47 -13.97 2.10
C LEU A 103 -3.65 -12.70 2.36
N ILE A 104 -4.18 -11.51 2.00
CA ILE A 104 -3.51 -10.22 2.25
C ILE A 104 -3.34 -10.03 3.76
N THR A 105 -4.39 -10.24 4.54
CA THR A 105 -4.32 -10.07 6.00
C THR A 105 -3.37 -11.06 6.65
N TYR A 106 -3.39 -12.33 6.24
CA TYR A 106 -2.47 -13.35 6.72
C TYR A 106 -1.02 -13.05 6.33
N ALA A 107 -0.77 -12.69 5.07
CA ALA A 107 0.56 -12.35 4.58
C ALA A 107 1.13 -11.13 5.32
N ALA A 108 0.33 -10.08 5.50
CA ALA A 108 0.67 -8.90 6.26
C ALA A 108 1.02 -9.27 7.73
N TYR A 109 0.18 -10.08 8.38
CA TYR A 109 0.45 -10.55 9.74
C TYR A 109 1.70 -11.43 9.83
N ALA A 110 1.91 -12.34 8.87
CA ALA A 110 3.08 -13.20 8.80
C ALA A 110 4.37 -12.37 8.63
N GLN A 111 4.36 -11.36 7.75
CA GLN A 111 5.47 -10.44 7.56
C GLN A 111 5.73 -9.61 8.83
N TYR A 112 4.69 -9.13 9.51
CA TYR A 112 4.82 -8.45 10.79
C TYR A 112 5.49 -9.35 11.83
N ARG A 113 5.03 -10.60 11.95
CA ARG A 113 5.61 -11.56 12.90
C ARG A 113 7.08 -11.85 12.58
N MET A 114 7.40 -12.12 11.32
CA MET A 114 8.74 -12.50 10.89
C MET A 114 9.75 -11.35 11.01
N SER A 115 9.36 -10.15 10.57
CA SER A 115 10.28 -9.01 10.51
C SER A 115 10.39 -8.24 11.82
N PHE A 116 9.40 -8.35 12.71
CA PHE A 116 9.30 -7.48 13.88
C PHE A 116 9.17 -8.23 15.21
N LEU A 117 8.26 -9.21 15.32
CA LEU A 117 8.03 -9.92 16.59
C LEU A 117 9.12 -10.94 16.90
N ILE A 118 9.41 -11.86 15.97
CA ILE A 118 10.38 -12.95 16.17
C ILE A 118 11.78 -12.42 16.50
N PRO A 119 12.32 -11.40 15.80
CA PRO A 119 13.63 -10.87 16.13
C PRO A 119 13.64 -9.92 17.34
N GLY A 120 12.49 -9.69 17.98
CA GLY A 120 12.37 -8.80 19.14
C GLY A 120 12.70 -7.34 18.83
N LYS A 121 12.54 -6.89 17.57
CA LYS A 121 12.91 -5.54 17.10
C LYS A 121 12.22 -4.42 17.90
N ALA A 122 11.09 -4.70 18.54
CA ALA A 122 10.39 -3.77 19.41
C ALA A 122 11.27 -3.12 20.50
N ARG A 123 12.32 -3.81 20.97
CA ARG A 123 13.20 -3.31 22.04
C ARG A 123 14.29 -2.37 21.53
N ASN A 124 14.71 -2.51 20.27
CA ASN A 124 15.92 -1.87 19.75
C ASN A 124 15.65 -0.87 18.61
N VAL A 125 14.44 -0.89 18.01
CA VAL A 125 14.09 0.04 16.94
C VAL A 125 13.77 1.42 17.49
N LEU A 126 14.43 2.43 16.92
CA LEU A 126 14.11 3.83 17.17
C LEU A 126 12.80 4.20 16.48
N MET A 127 11.82 4.63 17.28
CA MET A 127 10.49 5.06 16.83
C MET A 127 10.56 6.11 15.71
N ASP A 128 11.48 7.07 15.83
CA ASP A 128 11.63 8.14 14.83
C ASP A 128 12.13 7.62 13.47
N SER A 129 12.95 6.56 13.45
CA SER A 129 13.40 5.91 12.22
C SER A 129 12.23 5.24 11.49
N LEU A 130 11.42 4.49 12.24
CA LEU A 130 10.25 3.79 11.69
C LEU A 130 9.24 4.76 11.07
N TRP A 131 8.92 5.86 11.77
CA TRP A 131 8.04 6.88 11.24
C TRP A 131 8.64 7.62 10.05
N LYS A 132 9.94 7.94 10.09
CA LYS A 132 10.62 8.62 8.97
C LYS A 132 10.59 7.76 7.70
N GLN A 133 10.91 6.47 7.80
CA GLN A 133 10.82 5.53 6.69
C GLN A 133 9.40 5.44 6.14
N HIS A 134 8.40 5.34 7.02
CA HIS A 134 7.00 5.30 6.62
C HIS A 134 6.55 6.58 5.88
N PHE A 135 6.91 7.77 6.37
CA PHE A 135 6.58 9.02 5.68
C PHE A 135 7.30 9.18 4.34
N ILE A 136 8.56 8.74 4.24
CA ILE A 136 9.29 8.72 2.96
C ILE A 136 8.59 7.77 1.97
N ALA A 137 8.13 6.61 2.45
CA ALA A 137 7.36 5.66 1.65
C ALA A 137 6.10 6.29 1.05
N LEU A 138 5.26 6.88 1.91
CA LEU A 138 4.02 7.53 1.49
C LEU A 138 4.30 8.70 0.54
N GLY A 139 5.32 9.51 0.82
CA GLY A 139 5.73 10.61 -0.05
C GLY A 139 6.18 10.14 -1.43
N LEU A 140 6.94 9.05 -1.51
CA LEU A 140 7.43 8.48 -2.76
C LEU A 140 6.29 7.86 -3.58
N ILE A 141 5.34 7.18 -2.92
CA ILE A 141 4.13 6.66 -3.56
C ILE A 141 3.27 7.80 -4.11
N GLY A 142 3.05 8.85 -3.32
CA GLY A 142 2.31 10.04 -3.76
C GLY A 142 2.99 10.75 -4.94
N ALA A 143 4.31 10.95 -4.87
CA ALA A 143 5.08 11.54 -5.97
C ALA A 143 5.01 10.69 -7.24
N GLY A 144 5.09 9.36 -7.11
CA GLY A 144 4.93 8.41 -8.21
C GLY A 144 3.55 8.51 -8.86
N ALA A 145 2.48 8.65 -8.07
CA ALA A 145 1.12 8.82 -8.58
C ALA A 145 0.97 10.15 -9.37
N ILE A 146 1.54 11.25 -8.87
CA ILE A 146 1.53 12.54 -9.56
C ILE A 146 2.33 12.46 -10.87
N LEU A 147 3.51 11.84 -10.84
CA LEU A 147 4.32 11.63 -12.05
C LEU A 147 3.58 10.78 -13.08
N ALA A 148 2.91 9.70 -12.66
CA ALA A 148 2.09 8.87 -13.54
C ALA A 148 0.95 9.67 -14.18
N ALA A 149 0.25 10.49 -13.39
CA ALA A 149 -0.80 11.38 -13.92
C ALA A 149 -0.26 12.38 -14.96
N MET A 150 0.90 13.00 -14.69
CA MET A 150 1.54 13.92 -15.62
C MET A 150 1.99 13.22 -16.90
N ILE A 151 2.58 12.03 -16.82
CA ILE A 151 2.98 11.27 -18.02
C ILE A 151 1.73 10.89 -18.83
N GLY A 152 0.65 10.50 -18.15
CA GLY A 152 -0.63 10.13 -18.74
C GLY A 152 -1.30 11.26 -19.53
N THR A 153 -0.94 12.54 -19.32
CA THR A 153 -1.45 13.65 -20.15
C THR A 153 -0.76 13.76 -21.51
N PHE A 154 0.47 13.25 -21.63
CA PHE A 154 1.25 13.35 -22.87
C PHE A 154 1.22 12.05 -23.68
N VAL A 155 1.12 10.90 -23.02
CA VAL A 155 1.18 9.59 -23.68
C VAL A 155 0.17 8.64 -23.04
N VAL A 156 -0.70 8.05 -23.86
CA VAL A 156 -1.54 6.92 -23.45
C VAL A 156 -0.65 5.68 -23.45
N LEU A 157 -0.17 5.29 -22.26
CA LEU A 157 0.64 4.10 -22.09
C LEU A 157 -0.24 2.85 -22.13
N PRO A 158 0.16 1.78 -22.85
CA PRO A 158 -0.46 0.47 -22.74
C PRO A 158 -0.47 -0.02 -21.28
N ASP A 159 -1.53 -0.72 -20.90
CA ASP A 159 -1.73 -1.23 -19.54
C ASP A 159 -0.55 -2.08 -19.07
N GLU A 160 0.03 -2.89 -19.96
CA GLU A 160 1.15 -3.78 -19.68
C GLU A 160 2.41 -3.00 -19.24
N ILE A 161 2.71 -1.90 -19.92
CA ILE A 161 3.89 -1.05 -19.63
C ILE A 161 3.71 -0.34 -18.29
N THR A 162 2.49 0.13 -18.03
CA THR A 162 2.16 0.81 -16.77
C THR A 162 2.29 -0.14 -15.57
N VAL A 163 1.80 -1.37 -15.71
CA VAL A 163 1.92 -2.40 -14.67
C VAL A 163 3.38 -2.82 -14.47
N CYS A 164 4.15 -2.96 -15.54
CA CYS A 164 5.60 -3.20 -15.44
C CYS A 164 6.31 -2.08 -14.67
N ALA A 165 6.01 -0.83 -14.97
CA ALA A 165 6.59 0.31 -14.29
C ALA A 165 6.26 0.34 -12.79
N ILE A 166 5.00 0.03 -12.42
CA ILE A 166 4.57 -0.06 -11.02
C ILE A 166 5.33 -1.16 -10.28
N VAL A 167 5.44 -2.36 -10.86
CA VAL A 167 6.12 -3.50 -10.22
C VAL A 167 7.61 -3.24 -10.08
N VAL A 168 8.28 -2.71 -11.12
CA VAL A 168 9.70 -2.37 -11.06
C VAL A 168 9.95 -1.26 -10.03
N GLY A 169 9.10 -0.23 -10.00
CA GLY A 169 9.17 0.84 -9.02
C GLY A 169 8.99 0.34 -7.59
N ALA A 170 7.98 -0.50 -7.34
CA ALA A 170 7.73 -1.09 -6.03
C ALA A 170 8.85 -2.06 -5.60
N GLY A 171 9.39 -2.83 -6.54
CA GLY A 171 10.53 -3.73 -6.31
C GLY A 171 11.81 -2.97 -5.98
N ALA A 172 12.13 -1.92 -6.74
CA ALA A 172 13.26 -1.04 -6.47
C ALA A 172 13.12 -0.37 -5.10
N TYR A 173 11.94 0.16 -4.79
CA TYR A 173 11.64 0.72 -3.47
C TYR A 173 11.93 -0.27 -2.35
N SER A 174 11.41 -1.50 -2.47
CA SER A 174 11.60 -2.54 -1.44
C SER A 174 13.07 -2.94 -1.31
N PHE A 175 13.80 -3.02 -2.43
CA PHE A 175 15.22 -3.38 -2.42
C PHE A 175 16.12 -2.31 -1.79
N PHE A 176 15.87 -1.02 -2.10
CA PHE A 176 16.72 0.08 -1.67
C PHE A 176 16.36 0.63 -0.28
N LEU A 177 15.09 0.61 0.11
CA LEU A 177 14.62 1.26 1.35
C LEU A 177 14.24 0.29 2.47
N GLU A 178 13.89 -0.96 2.17
CA GLU A 178 13.48 -1.95 3.19
C GLU A 178 14.67 -2.74 3.80
N LYS A 179 15.89 -2.52 3.29
CA LYS A 179 17.13 -3.18 3.75
C LYS A 179 17.77 -2.54 5.01
N ILE A 180 17.15 -1.53 5.62
CA ILE A 180 17.62 -0.80 6.81
C ILE A 180 16.61 -0.95 7.94
#